data_AF-A0A8B0SUB8-F1
#
_entry.id   AF-A0A8B0SUB8-F1
#
_cell.length_a   1.000
_cell.length_b   1.000
_cell.length_c   1.000
_cell.angle_alpha   90.00
_cell.angle_beta   90.00
_cell.angle_gamma   90.00
#
_symmetry.space_group_name_H-M   'P 1'
#
loop_
_entity.id
_entity.type
_entity.pdbx_description
1 polymer ?
#
loop_
_entity_poly.entity_id
_entity_poly.type
_entity_poly.pdbx_seq_one_letter_code
_entity_poly.pdbx_strand_id
1 'polypeptide(L)'
;MKKWQIPRFINTDKAPAYGRALALLKREGRCPSDVEHRQIKYRNNVIECDHGKLKRIIGATLGFKSMKTAYATIKGIEVMRALRKGRASAFLLW
;
A
#
# COMPACT_ATOMS: atom_id res chain seq x y z
N MET A 1 -10.61 12.51 -5.54
CA MET A 1 -9.79 11.31 -5.82
C MET A 1 -9.96 10.92 -7.28
N LYS A 2 -8.90 10.48 -7.97
CA LYS A 2 -9.00 9.99 -9.35
C LYS A 2 -9.73 8.64 -9.37
N LYS A 3 -10.48 8.32 -10.44
CA LYS A 3 -11.35 7.12 -10.52
C LYS A 3 -10.61 5.81 -10.20
N TRP A 4 -9.35 5.67 -10.59
CA TRP A 4 -8.50 4.51 -10.31
C TRP A 4 -7.94 4.43 -8.88
N GLN A 5 -8.07 5.49 -8.08
CA GLN A 5 -7.68 5.49 -6.67
C GLN A 5 -8.80 4.98 -5.76
N ILE A 6 -10.00 4.78 -6.29
CA ILE A 6 -11.14 4.25 -5.56
C ILE A 6 -11.25 2.75 -5.88
N PRO A 7 -10.86 1.86 -4.94
CA PRO A 7 -10.96 0.44 -5.17
C PRO A 7 -12.42 -0.01 -5.05
N ARG A 8 -12.81 -1.01 -5.86
CA ARG A 8 -14.08 -1.72 -5.64
C ARG A 8 -13.99 -2.70 -4.47
N PHE A 9 -12.80 -3.25 -4.21
CA PHE A 9 -12.55 -4.26 -3.19
C PHE A 9 -11.30 -3.91 -2.40
N ILE A 10 -11.38 -4.00 -1.07
CA ILE A 10 -10.23 -3.95 -0.16
C ILE A 10 -10.05 -5.34 0.44
N ASN A 11 -8.87 -5.93 0.28
CA ASN A 11 -8.53 -7.20 0.92
C ASN A 11 -7.60 -6.94 2.11
N THR A 12 -7.91 -7.51 3.27
CA THR A 12 -7.02 -7.47 4.44
C THR A 12 -6.80 -8.88 4.98
N ASP A 13 -5.93 -9.01 5.96
CA ASP A 13 -5.91 -10.21 6.81
C ASP A 13 -7.15 -10.26 7.74
N LYS A 14 -7.15 -11.25 8.63
CA LYS A 14 -8.23 -11.48 9.60
C LYS A 14 -8.09 -10.69 10.90
N ALA A 15 -7.21 -9.68 10.97
CA ALA A 15 -7.05 -8.89 12.17
C ALA A 15 -8.35 -8.11 12.49
N PRO A 16 -8.79 -8.09 13.75
CA PRO A 16 -10.10 -7.53 14.15
C PRO A 16 -10.19 -6.01 13.95
N ALA A 17 -9.05 -5.31 13.88
CA ALA A 17 -9.01 -3.86 13.75
C ALA A 17 -9.59 -3.36 12.41
N TYR A 18 -9.46 -4.13 11.32
CA TYR A 18 -9.79 -3.67 9.97
C TYR A 18 -11.28 -3.40 9.76
N GLY A 19 -12.16 -4.23 10.32
CA GLY A 19 -13.61 -4.04 10.20
C GLY A 19 -14.06 -2.70 10.79
N ARG A 20 -13.59 -2.39 12.01
CA ARG A 20 -13.89 -1.11 12.68
C ARG A 20 -13.26 0.07 11.93
N ALA A 21 -12.01 -0.05 11.49
CA ALA A 21 -11.33 1.01 10.75
C ALA A 21 -12.08 1.35 9.44
N LEU A 22 -12.51 0.35 8.68
CA LEU A 22 -13.25 0.56 7.43
C LEU A 22 -14.63 1.17 7.68
N ALA A 23 -15.35 0.74 8.73
CA ALA A 23 -16.64 1.34 9.09
C ALA A 23 -16.49 2.84 9.44
N LEU A 24 -15.45 3.21 10.19
CA LEU A 24 -15.15 4.60 10.52
C LEU A 24 -14.81 5.42 9.26
N LEU A 25 -13.96 4.88 8.39
CA LEU A 25 -13.59 5.54 7.14
C LEU A 25 -14.79 5.76 6.20
N LYS A 26 -15.74 4.82 6.18
CA LYS A 26 -17.00 4.97 5.44
C LYS A 26 -17.87 6.07 6.03
N ARG A 27 -18.00 6.13 7.35
CA ARG A 27 -18.76 7.16 8.06
C ARG A 27 -18.16 8.56 7.87
N GLU A 28 -16.84 8.67 7.84
CA GLU A 28 -16.12 9.93 7.58
C GLU A 28 -16.14 10.36 6.10
N GLY A 29 -16.73 9.57 5.20
CA GLY A 29 -16.74 9.85 3.76
C GLY A 29 -15.37 9.69 3.07
N ARG A 30 -14.39 9.09 3.76
CA ARG A 30 -13.02 8.85 3.24
C ARG A 30 -12.91 7.56 2.45
N CYS A 31 -13.86 6.65 2.63
CA CYS A 31 -14.00 5.41 1.88
C CYS A 31 -15.44 5.34 1.33
N PRO A 32 -15.63 5.14 0.01
CA PRO A 32 -16.96 4.97 -0.55
C PRO A 32 -17.73 3.80 0.09
N SER A 33 -19.04 3.97 0.23
CA SER A 33 -19.91 2.99 0.90
C SER A 33 -19.99 1.67 0.15
N ASP A 34 -19.87 1.72 -1.17
CA ASP A 34 -19.88 0.60 -2.12
C ASP A 34 -18.57 -0.22 -2.15
N VAL A 35 -17.50 0.25 -1.49
CA VAL A 35 -16.27 -0.54 -1.37
C VAL A 35 -16.51 -1.77 -0.51
N GLU A 36 -16.31 -2.94 -1.10
CA GLU A 36 -16.43 -4.23 -0.42
C GLU A 36 -15.15 -4.59 0.33
N HIS A 37 -15.29 -5.12 1.56
CA HIS A 37 -14.19 -5.65 2.35
C HIS A 37 -14.11 -7.17 2.23
N ARG A 38 -12.92 -7.71 1.97
CA ARG A 38 -12.66 -9.14 1.79
C ARG A 38 -11.50 -9.58 2.68
N GLN A 39 -11.55 -10.83 3.13
CA GLN A 39 -10.52 -11.44 3.97
C GLN A 39 -10.05 -12.77 3.37
N ILE A 40 -9.55 -12.70 2.13
CA ILE A 40 -9.13 -13.87 1.36
C ILE A 40 -7.63 -14.10 1.54
N LYS A 41 -7.25 -15.23 2.16
CA LYS A 41 -5.86 -15.54 2.52
C LYS A 41 -4.89 -15.46 1.34
N TYR A 42 -5.19 -16.14 0.23
CA TYR A 42 -4.25 -16.20 -0.92
C TYR A 42 -4.07 -14.85 -1.62
N ARG A 43 -5.04 -13.92 -1.50
CA ARG A 43 -4.93 -12.56 -2.07
C ARG A 43 -3.89 -11.73 -1.31
N ASN A 44 -3.64 -12.03 -0.03
CA ASN A 44 -2.57 -11.38 0.73
C ASN A 44 -1.18 -11.80 0.25
N ASN A 45 -1.02 -12.93 -0.44
CA ASN A 45 0.30 -13.39 -0.92
C ASN A 45 1.00 -12.36 -1.82
N VAL A 46 0.24 -11.54 -2.57
CA VAL A 46 0.81 -10.47 -3.41
C VAL A 46 1.43 -9.37 -2.54
N ILE A 47 0.73 -8.99 -1.47
CA ILE A 47 1.20 -7.98 -0.50
C ILE A 47 2.44 -8.51 0.22
N GLU A 48 2.37 -9.75 0.72
CA GLU A 48 3.49 -10.39 1.42
C GLU A 48 4.73 -10.56 0.51
N CYS A 49 4.52 -10.90 -0.76
CA CYS A 49 5.62 -10.97 -1.74
C CYS A 49 6.27 -9.61 -1.96
N ASP A 50 5.48 -8.54 -2.04
CA ASP A 50 6.01 -7.18 -2.20
C ASP A 50 6.82 -6.73 -0.96
N HIS A 51 6.28 -7.01 0.23
CA HIS A 51 6.97 -6.81 1.50
C HIS A 51 8.29 -7.58 1.55
N GLY A 52 8.30 -8.85 1.14
CA GLY A 52 9.51 -9.67 1.10
C GLY A 52 10.60 -9.07 0.20
N LYS A 53 10.23 -8.56 -0.97
CA LYS A 53 11.17 -7.86 -1.88
C LYS A 53 11.75 -6.60 -1.24
N LEU A 54 10.91 -5.82 -0.55
CA LEU A 54 11.36 -4.60 0.13
C LEU A 54 12.27 -4.93 1.32
N LYS A 55 11.87 -5.88 2.18
CA LYS A 55 12.69 -6.36 3.31
C LYS A 55 14.05 -6.88 2.87
N ARG A 56 14.13 -7.57 1.72
CA ARG A 56 15.42 -8.04 1.17
C ARG A 56 16.37 -6.88 0.82
N ILE A 57 15.86 -5.81 0.23
CA ILE A 57 16.65 -4.61 -0.07
C ILE A 57 17.11 -3.96 1.23
N ILE A 58 16.19 -3.74 2.17
CA ILE A 58 16.47 -3.10 3.46
C ILE A 58 17.50 -3.90 4.28
N GLY A 59 17.37 -5.23 4.29
CA GLY A 59 18.30 -6.12 4.99
C GLY A 59 19.71 -6.04 4.42
N ALA A 60 19.84 -6.00 3.08
CA ALA A 60 21.14 -5.83 2.43
C ALA A 60 21.78 -4.45 2.71
N THR A 61 20.98 -3.42 2.98
CA THR A 61 21.45 -2.05 3.27
C THR A 61 21.60 -1.76 4.78
N LEU A 62 21.63 -2.77 5.65
CA LEU A 62 21.78 -2.63 7.11
C LEU A 62 20.66 -1.80 7.80
N GLY A 63 19.46 -1.79 7.20
CA GLY A 63 18.31 -1.05 7.72
C GLY A 63 18.39 0.46 7.52
N PHE A 64 17.43 1.17 8.11
CA PHE A 64 17.39 2.64 8.08
C PHE A 64 18.03 3.21 9.35
N LYS A 65 18.79 4.30 9.20
CA LYS A 65 19.48 4.96 10.33
C LYS A 65 18.64 6.07 10.98
N SER A 66 17.64 6.58 10.27
CA SER A 66 16.69 7.58 10.78
C SER A 66 15.36 7.51 10.04
N MET A 67 14.29 8.07 10.64
CA MET A 67 12.98 8.11 9.99
C MET A 67 12.97 8.93 8.69
N LYS A 68 13.74 10.03 8.66
CA LYS A 68 13.90 10.89 7.46
C LYS A 68 14.50 10.10 6.29
N THR A 69 15.54 9.31 6.57
CA THR A 69 16.19 8.48 5.54
C THR A 69 15.31 7.32 5.13
N ALA A 70 14.60 6.67 6.07
CA ALA A 70 13.61 5.63 5.76
C ALA A 70 12.54 6.11 4.77
N TYR A 71 11.95 7.28 5.03
CA TYR A 71 10.93 7.85 4.16
C TYR A 71 11.46 8.13 2.76
N ALA A 72 12.62 8.79 2.66
CA ALA A 72 13.25 9.11 1.38
C ALA A 72 13.59 7.83 0.59
N THR A 73 14.15 6.81 1.24
CA THR A 73 14.51 5.55 0.60
C THR A 73 13.29 4.77 0.12
N ILE A 74 12.23 4.63 0.95
CA ILE A 74 10.99 3.93 0.55
C ILE A 74 10.35 4.64 -0.64
N LYS A 75 10.22 5.97 -0.59
CA LYS A 75 9.67 6.78 -1.70
C LYS A 75 10.51 6.62 -2.97
N GLY A 76 11.84 6.65 -2.85
CA GLY A 76 12.75 6.40 -3.98
C GLY A 76 12.56 5.02 -4.60
N ILE A 77 12.42 3.97 -3.79
CA ILE A 77 12.17 2.60 -4.28
C ILE A 77 10.83 2.53 -5.04
N GLU A 78 9.78 3.17 -4.54
CA GLU A 78 8.47 3.23 -5.20
C GLU A 78 8.54 3.94 -6.56
N VAL A 79 9.21 5.09 -6.61
CA VAL A 79 9.44 5.85 -7.87
C VAL A 79 10.19 4.98 -8.88
N MET A 80 11.30 4.34 -8.47
CA MET A 80 12.08 3.47 -9.35
C MET A 80 11.27 2.26 -9.83
N ARG A 81 10.36 1.71 -9.01
CA ARG A 81 9.43 0.64 -9.42
C ARG A 81 8.37 1.15 -10.40
N ALA A 82 7.83 2.35 -10.21
CA ALA A 82 6.84 2.95 -11.10
C ALA A 82 7.43 3.26 -12.48
N LEU A 83 8.64 3.85 -12.52
CA LEU A 83 9.38 4.11 -13.75
C LEU A 83 9.64 2.83 -14.54
N ARG A 84 10.16 1.78 -13.88
CA ARG A 84 10.40 0.46 -14.51
C ARG A 84 9.13 -0.18 -15.07
N LYS A 85 7.95 0.11 -14.50
CA LYS A 85 6.65 -0.41 -14.96
C LYS A 85 5.96 0.50 -15.98
N GLY A 86 6.58 1.59 -16.42
CA GLY A 86 5.97 2.56 -17.33
C GLY A 86 4.80 3.34 -16.71
N ARG A 87 4.73 3.42 -15.37
CA ARG A 87 3.65 4.11 -14.62
C ARG A 87 4.10 5.47 -14.07
N ALA A 88 5.06 6.10 -14.74
CA ALA A 88 5.69 7.35 -14.31
C ALA A 88 4.68 8.50 -14.11
N SER A 89 3.67 8.57 -14.98
CA SER A 89 2.60 9.59 -14.94
C SER A 89 1.73 9.52 -13.68
N ALA A 90 1.72 8.39 -12.96
CA ALA A 90 0.97 8.26 -11.72
C ALA A 90 1.69 8.86 -10.50
N PHE A 91 3.01 9.12 -10.59
CA PHE A 91 3.85 9.51 -9.45
C PHE A 91 4.38 10.95 -9.54
N LEU A 92 4.47 11.55 -10.74
CA LEU A 92 4.97 12.93 -10.95
C LEU A 92 3.97 14.05 -10.60
N LEU A 93 2.82 13.72 -10.00
CA LEU A 93 1.74 14.68 -9.66
C LEU A 93 1.41 14.70 -8.15
N TRP A 94 2.38 14.38 -7.29
CA TRP A 94 2.26 14.36 -5.83
C TRP A 94 3.43 15.07 -5.15
#